data_AF-A0A0C3P9V8-F1
#
_entry.id   AF-A0A0C3P9V8-F1
#
_cell.length_a   1.000
_cell.length_b   1.000
_cell.length_c   1.000
_cell.angle_alpha   90.00
_cell.angle_beta   90.00
_cell.angle_gamma   90.00
#
_symmetry.space_group_name_H-M   'P 1'
#
loop_
_entity.id
_entity.type
_entity.pdbx_description
1 polymer ?
#
loop_
_entity_poly.entity_id
_entity_poly.type
_entity_poly.pdbx_seq_one_letter_code
_entity_poly.pdbx_strand_id
1 'polypeptide(L)'
;LPYLLTQMGDHQEMYQRFTMVFDEVFEWIQAEVCIVSIFEYEVMSMVAGALPGYALLHAEPFTSIVLNINVCTWIHQDCQDCEFCMVLAIGQFQGSSLVLMEPGLVLKLREGDFVVF
;
A
#
# COMPACT_ATOMS: atom_id res chain seq x y z
N LEU A 1 12.54 -1.07 18.08
CA LEU A 1 13.37 -0.23 17.19
C LEU A 1 13.08 -0.69 15.77
N PRO A 2 12.70 0.20 14.85
CA PRO A 2 12.55 -0.17 13.44
C PRO A 2 13.87 -0.73 12.89
N TYR A 3 13.76 -1.70 11.99
CA TYR A 3 14.88 -2.41 11.38
C TYR A 3 14.55 -2.71 9.91
N LEU A 4 15.58 -2.89 9.09
CA LEU A 4 15.38 -3.23 7.68
C LEU A 4 14.75 -4.62 7.55
N LEU A 5 13.71 -4.75 6.73
CA LEU A 5 13.03 -6.03 6.52
C LEU A 5 14.00 -7.05 5.92
N THR A 6 14.17 -8.19 6.59
CA THR A 6 15.08 -9.27 6.15
C THR A 6 14.75 -9.82 4.77
N GLN A 7 13.47 -9.80 4.38
CA GLN A 7 12.98 -10.29 3.09
C GLN A 7 13.34 -9.39 1.90
N MET A 8 13.84 -8.16 2.13
CA MET A 8 14.34 -7.32 1.03
C MET A 8 15.49 -8.00 0.27
N GLY A 9 16.29 -8.86 0.92
CA GLY A 9 17.36 -9.60 0.26
C GLY A 9 16.86 -10.71 -0.68
N ASP A 10 15.79 -11.41 -0.30
CA ASP A 10 15.29 -12.59 -1.03
C ASP A 10 14.50 -12.21 -2.30
N HIS A 11 13.90 -11.01 -2.31
CA HIS A 11 13.02 -10.54 -3.39
C HIS A 11 13.41 -9.18 -3.96
N GLN A 12 14.67 -8.75 -3.75
CA GLN A 12 15.16 -7.42 -4.12
C GLN A 12 14.91 -7.07 -5.60
N GLU A 13 15.19 -8.00 -6.52
CA GLU A 13 15.02 -7.77 -7.97
C GLU A 13 13.56 -7.55 -8.34
N MET A 14 12.65 -8.33 -7.76
CA MET A 14 11.21 -8.18 -7.98
C MET A 14 10.74 -6.82 -7.46
N TYR A 15 11.14 -6.44 -6.24
CA TYR A 15 10.82 -5.15 -5.66
C TYR A 15 11.29 -4.01 -6.56
N GLN A 16 12.57 -4.01 -6.96
CA GLN A 16 13.14 -2.96 -7.82
C GLN A 16 12.43 -2.84 -9.17
N ARG A 17 12.08 -3.96 -9.81
CA ARG A 17 11.33 -3.93 -11.08
C ARG A 17 9.92 -3.43 -10.88
N PHE A 18 9.26 -3.86 -9.81
CA PHE A 18 7.91 -3.42 -9.49
C PHE A 18 7.87 -1.93 -9.24
N THR A 19 8.77 -1.41 -8.38
CA THR A 19 8.83 0.03 -8.09
C THR A 19 9.22 0.85 -9.30
N MET A 20 10.10 0.36 -10.16
CA MET A 20 10.47 1.04 -11.41
C MET A 20 9.30 1.09 -12.41
N VAL A 21 8.50 0.03 -12.52
CA VAL A 21 7.37 -0.01 -13.48
C VAL A 21 6.20 0.86 -13.00
N PHE A 22 5.98 0.93 -11.69
CA PHE A 22 4.87 1.65 -11.07
C PHE A 22 5.26 3.04 -10.55
N ASP A 23 6.45 3.54 -10.87
CA ASP A 23 6.99 4.79 -10.33
C ASP A 23 6.03 5.98 -10.52
N GLU A 24 5.59 6.20 -11.76
CA GLU A 24 4.61 7.26 -12.09
C GLU A 24 3.25 7.07 -11.38
N VAL A 25 2.85 5.82 -11.15
CA VAL A 25 1.61 5.50 -10.42
C VAL A 25 1.76 5.86 -8.95
N PHE A 26 2.91 5.58 -8.34
CA PHE A 26 3.14 5.94 -6.96
C PHE A 26 3.27 7.46 -6.75
N GLU A 27 3.91 8.17 -7.67
CA GLU A 27 3.94 9.65 -7.64
C GLU A 27 2.52 10.22 -7.69
N TRP A 28 1.65 9.66 -8.55
CA TRP A 28 0.25 10.07 -8.62
C TRP A 28 -0.52 9.73 -7.34
N ILE A 29 -0.36 8.51 -6.80
CA ILE A 29 -0.95 8.10 -5.52
C ILE A 29 -0.57 9.08 -4.41
N GLN A 30 0.72 9.42 -4.30
CA GLN A 30 1.22 10.33 -3.28
C GLN A 30 0.51 11.69 -3.36
N ALA A 31 0.37 12.23 -4.58
CA ALA A 31 -0.31 13.49 -4.81
C ALA A 31 -1.80 13.43 -4.42
N GLU A 32 -2.52 12.38 -4.81
CA GLU A 32 -3.95 12.23 -4.50
C GLU A 32 -4.21 12.01 -3.01
N VAL A 33 -3.41 11.15 -2.35
CA VAL A 33 -3.56 10.87 -0.92
C VAL A 33 -3.29 12.13 -0.09
N CYS A 34 -2.29 12.93 -0.47
CA CYS A 34 -2.00 14.22 0.16
C CYS A 34 -3.19 15.20 0.07
N ILE A 35 -3.95 15.15 -1.02
CA ILE A 35 -5.14 15.99 -1.22
C ILE A 35 -6.33 15.49 -0.38
N VAL A 36 -6.55 14.18 -0.34
CA VAL A 36 -7.74 13.57 0.28
C VAL A 36 -7.63 13.51 1.81
N SER A 37 -6.43 13.25 2.34
CA SER A 37 -6.18 12.99 3.76
C SER A 37 -4.90 13.66 4.25
N ILE A 38 -4.84 15.00 4.18
CA ILE A 38 -3.62 15.77 4.44
C ILE A 38 -3.03 15.55 5.84
N PHE A 39 -3.87 15.44 6.88
CA PHE A 39 -3.40 15.29 8.26
C PHE A 39 -2.78 13.92 8.49
N GLU A 40 -3.46 12.87 8.04
CA GLU A 40 -3.02 11.49 8.15
C GLU A 40 -1.77 11.26 7.28
N TYR A 41 -1.71 11.86 6.10
CA TYR A 41 -0.53 11.87 5.24
C TYR A 41 0.69 12.44 5.98
N GLU A 42 0.56 13.60 6.64
CA GLU A 42 1.67 14.22 7.39
C GLU A 42 2.19 13.29 8.50
N VAL A 43 1.29 12.66 9.27
CA VAL A 43 1.66 11.70 10.31
C VAL A 43 2.42 10.51 9.72
N MET A 44 1.91 9.92 8.64
CA MET A 44 2.54 8.78 7.99
C MET A 44 3.90 9.13 7.39
N SER A 45 4.03 10.30 6.73
CA SER A 45 5.33 10.79 6.23
C SER A 45 6.35 11.02 7.34
N MET A 46 5.95 11.51 8.52
CA MET A 46 6.85 11.63 9.67
C MET A 46 7.37 10.26 10.14
N VAL A 47 6.48 9.26 10.19
CA VAL A 47 6.87 7.88 10.54
C VAL A 47 7.82 7.31 9.50
N ALA A 48 7.49 7.45 8.21
CA ALA A 48 8.30 6.97 7.10
C ALA A 48 9.71 7.60 7.11
N GLY A 49 9.81 8.92 7.33
CA GLY A 49 11.08 9.63 7.42
C GLY A 49 11.94 9.26 8.63
N ALA A 50 11.36 8.68 9.68
CA ALA A 50 12.08 8.21 10.85
C ALA A 50 12.65 6.77 10.70
N LEU A 51 12.29 6.05 9.63
CA LEU A 51 12.74 4.67 9.42
C LEU A 51 14.20 4.60 8.95
N PRO A 52 14.99 3.65 9.49
CA PRO A 52 16.37 3.44 9.07
C PRO A 52 16.41 2.90 7.63
N GLY A 53 17.29 3.49 6.81
CA GLY A 53 17.45 3.06 5.43
C GLY A 53 16.61 3.83 4.42
N TYR A 54 16.24 5.09 4.72
CA TYR A 54 15.67 6.22 3.93
C TYR A 54 15.64 6.15 2.38
N ALA A 55 16.38 5.26 1.75
CA ALA A 55 16.34 4.95 0.34
C ALA A 55 15.10 4.11 -0.02
N LEU A 56 14.36 4.58 -1.03
CA LEU A 56 13.31 3.86 -1.77
C LEU A 56 11.88 4.01 -1.25
N LEU A 57 11.52 5.23 -0.81
CA LEU A 57 10.13 5.65 -0.62
C LEU A 57 9.43 5.89 -1.97
N HIS A 58 9.46 4.90 -2.87
CA HIS A 58 8.68 4.98 -4.12
C HIS A 58 7.19 5.14 -3.80
N ALA A 59 6.71 4.58 -2.69
CA ALA A 59 5.30 4.64 -2.28
C ALA A 59 5.06 5.51 -1.02
N GLU A 60 5.78 6.62 -0.82
CA GLU A 60 5.46 7.57 0.25
C GLU A 60 3.96 7.99 0.17
N PRO A 61 3.21 8.04 1.29
CA PRO A 61 3.62 7.96 2.69
C PRO A 61 3.61 6.54 3.28
N PHE A 62 3.35 5.52 2.46
CA PHE A 62 3.32 4.13 2.88
C PHE A 62 4.74 3.60 3.10
N THR A 63 4.92 2.84 4.18
CA THR A 63 6.23 2.30 4.59
C THR A 63 6.47 0.87 4.10
N SER A 64 5.47 0.24 3.49
CA SER A 64 5.57 -1.10 2.94
C SER A 64 4.67 -1.26 1.71
N ILE A 65 5.05 -2.20 0.84
CA ILE A 65 4.26 -2.63 -0.32
C ILE A 65 4.06 -4.13 -0.19
N VAL A 66 2.81 -4.58 -0.35
CA VAL A 66 2.45 -6.00 -0.37
C VAL A 66 1.81 -6.34 -1.71
N LEU A 67 2.42 -7.26 -2.45
CA LEU A 67 1.85 -7.79 -3.69
C LEU A 67 1.11 -9.09 -3.41
N ASN A 68 -0.21 -9.06 -3.51
CA ASN A 68 -1.07 -10.22 -3.33
C ASN A 68 -1.49 -10.81 -4.69
N ILE A 69 -1.11 -12.06 -4.96
CA ILE A 69 -1.39 -12.74 -6.25
C ILE A 69 -2.43 -13.84 -6.02
N ASN A 70 -3.57 -13.76 -6.71
CA ASN A 70 -4.66 -14.74 -6.63
C ASN A 70 -5.09 -15.07 -5.18
N VAL A 71 -5.14 -14.04 -4.33
CA VAL A 71 -5.38 -14.22 -2.90
C VAL A 71 -6.88 -14.20 -2.57
N CYS A 72 -7.24 -14.93 -1.52
CA CYS A 72 -8.44 -14.69 -0.72
C CYS A 72 -7.99 -14.69 0.74
N THR A 73 -8.16 -13.57 1.43
CA THR A 73 -7.71 -13.41 2.82
C THR A 73 -8.85 -13.73 3.78
N TRP A 74 -8.49 -14.23 4.96
CA TRP A 74 -9.42 -14.26 6.08
C TRP A 74 -9.64 -12.82 6.58
N ILE A 75 -10.79 -12.58 7.20
CA ILE A 75 -11.06 -11.30 7.85
C ILE A 75 -9.99 -11.02 8.92
N HIS A 76 -9.34 -9.87 8.81
CA HIS A 76 -8.34 -9.39 9.75
C HIS A 76 -8.29 -7.87 9.73
N GLN A 77 -7.54 -7.33 10.70
CA GLN A 77 -7.12 -5.94 10.74
C GLN A 77 -5.59 -5.93 10.67
N ASP A 78 -5.04 -5.05 9.85
CA ASP A 78 -3.60 -4.78 9.82
C ASP A 78 -3.23 -3.95 11.05
N CYS A 79 -3.09 -4.62 12.19
CA CYS A 79 -2.94 -3.99 13.50
C CYS A 79 -1.62 -3.21 13.71
N GLN A 80 -0.74 -3.23 12.71
CA GLN A 80 0.51 -2.48 12.70
C GLN A 80 0.44 -1.20 11.85
N ASP A 81 -0.66 -1.00 11.13
CA ASP A 81 -0.88 0.25 10.38
C ASP A 81 -1.16 1.40 11.35
N CYS A 82 -0.67 2.59 10.99
CA CYS A 82 -0.78 3.78 11.83
C CYS A 82 -2.12 4.48 11.65
N GLU A 83 -2.47 4.82 10.41
CA GLU A 83 -3.68 5.60 10.08
C GLU A 83 -4.55 4.85 9.06
N PHE A 84 -4.17 4.89 7.79
CA PHE A 84 -4.90 4.25 6.69
C PHE A 84 -3.97 3.37 5.86
N CYS A 85 -4.56 2.46 5.10
CA CYS A 85 -3.87 1.72 4.05
C CYS A 85 -4.54 1.93 2.69
N MET A 86 -3.89 1.46 1.62
CA MET A 86 -4.41 1.55 0.27
C MET A 86 -4.34 0.19 -0.41
N VAL A 87 -5.41 -0.15 -1.14
CA VAL A 87 -5.42 -1.25 -2.10
C VAL A 87 -5.51 -0.70 -3.52
N LEU A 88 -4.59 -1.13 -4.38
CA LEU A 88 -4.64 -0.97 -5.83
C LEU A 88 -4.94 -2.33 -6.48
N ALA A 89 -6.01 -2.38 -7.28
CA ALA A 89 -6.40 -3.57 -8.03
C ALA A 89 -5.71 -3.60 -9.41
N ILE A 90 -4.91 -4.65 -9.69
CA ILE A 90 -4.13 -4.76 -10.93
C ILE A 90 -4.52 -6.02 -11.72
N GLY A 91 -5.02 -5.82 -12.94
CA GLY A 91 -5.37 -6.88 -13.87
C GLY A 91 -6.84 -7.29 -13.84
N GLN A 92 -7.16 -8.33 -14.62
CA GLN A 92 -8.52 -8.82 -14.80
C GLN A 92 -8.74 -10.11 -14.02
N PHE A 93 -9.74 -10.11 -13.15
CA PHE A 93 -10.00 -11.21 -12.22
C PHE A 93 -11.49 -11.42 -11.97
N GLN A 94 -11.83 -12.62 -11.48
CA GLN A 94 -13.17 -12.96 -10.99
C GLN A 94 -13.16 -12.98 -9.46
N GLY A 95 -14.21 -12.44 -8.83
CA GLY A 95 -14.33 -12.44 -7.37
C GLY A 95 -13.55 -11.33 -6.64
N SER A 96 -13.32 -10.19 -7.29
CA SER A 96 -12.49 -9.07 -6.82
C SER A 96 -13.16 -8.15 -5.78
N SER A 97 -13.81 -8.74 -4.78
CA SER A 97 -14.49 -7.94 -3.76
C SER A 97 -13.56 -7.62 -2.59
N LEU A 98 -13.37 -6.34 -2.28
CA LEU A 98 -12.85 -5.88 -1.01
C LEU A 98 -14.02 -5.75 -0.03
N VAL A 99 -13.95 -6.49 1.08
CA VAL A 99 -15.02 -6.56 2.07
C VAL A 99 -14.56 -5.87 3.34
N LEU A 100 -15.17 -4.73 3.66
CA LEU A 100 -15.00 -4.04 4.93
C LEU A 100 -16.16 -4.46 5.83
N MET A 101 -15.90 -5.46 6.69
CA MET A 101 -16.95 -6.12 7.46
C MET A 101 -17.61 -5.20 8.49
N GLU A 102 -16.83 -4.47 9.29
CA GLU A 102 -17.38 -3.62 10.35
C GLU A 102 -18.27 -2.48 9.79
N PRO A 103 -17.88 -1.79 8.68
CA PRO A 103 -18.79 -0.87 7.99
C PRO A 103 -19.94 -1.54 7.24
N GLY A 104 -19.91 -2.86 7.05
CA GLY A 104 -20.89 -3.61 6.24
C GLY A 104 -20.80 -3.32 4.74
N LEU A 105 -19.62 -2.96 4.23
CA LEU A 105 -19.40 -2.54 2.84
C LEU A 105 -18.71 -3.63 2.01
N VAL A 106 -19.18 -3.79 0.77
CA VAL A 106 -18.56 -4.67 -0.22
C VAL A 106 -18.26 -3.87 -1.48
N LEU A 107 -16.98 -3.65 -1.76
CA LEU A 107 -16.49 -2.92 -2.93
C LEU A 107 -16.05 -3.92 -4.00
N LYS A 108 -16.70 -3.91 -5.17
CA LYS A 108 -16.27 -4.71 -6.32
C LYS A 108 -15.21 -3.97 -7.09
N LEU A 109 -13.95 -4.39 -6.94
CA LEU A 109 -12.81 -3.74 -7.56
C LEU A 109 -12.64 -4.19 -9.01
N ARG A 110 -12.25 -3.26 -9.86
CA ARG A 110 -11.82 -3.45 -11.25
C ARG A 110 -10.35 -3.07 -11.37
N GLU A 111 -9.77 -3.46 -12.50
CA GLU A 111 -8.42 -3.03 -12.87
C GLU A 111 -8.29 -1.50 -12.78
N GLY A 112 -7.30 -1.03 -12.03
CA GLY A 112 -7.01 0.39 -11.82
C GLY A 112 -7.83 1.06 -10.72
N ASP A 113 -8.72 0.35 -10.03
CA ASP A 113 -9.40 0.92 -8.86
C ASP A 113 -8.43 1.07 -7.68
N PHE A 114 -8.54 2.20 -6.99
CA PHE A 114 -7.83 2.53 -5.76
C PHE A 114 -8.83 2.69 -4.62
N VAL A 115 -8.53 2.09 -3.47
CA VAL A 115 -9.32 2.27 -2.25
C VAL A 115 -8.39 2.61 -1.10
N VAL A 116 -8.61 3.76 -0.47
CA VAL A 116 -8.00 4.16 0.79
C VAL A 116 -9.04 3.96 1.89
N PHE A 117 -8.67 3.31 2.99
CA PHE A 117 -9.56 3.01 4.10
C PHE A 117 -8.83 2.91 5.44
#